data_AF-A0A453L9Z3-F1
#
_entry.id   AF-A0A453L9Z3-F1
#
_cell.length_a   1.000
_cell.length_b   1.000
_cell.length_c   1.000
_cell.angle_alpha   90.00
_cell.angle_beta   90.00
_cell.angle_gamma   90.00
#
_symmetry.space_group_name_H-M   'P 1'
#
loop_
_entity.id
_entity.type
_entity.pdbx_description
1 polymer ?
#
loop_
_entity_poly.entity_id
_entity_poly.type
_entity_poly.pdbx_seq_one_letter_code
_entity_poly.pdbx_strand_id
1 'polypeptide(L)'
;MDEEEVHIAIGKNFRKEKANILWAAANFPRATIVLIHVHWPSKWMPFMGGKLLYKFADEKEKEMHRGRETEAMVKMLSQYKSLCDDTREVSYDLDSD
;
A
#
# COMPACT_ATOMS: atom_id res chain seq x y z
N MET A 1 3.49 -23.10 15.32
CA MET A 1 4.35 -21.99 15.74
C MET A 1 3.79 -20.78 15.04
N ASP A 2 3.48 -19.70 15.77
CA ASP A 2 2.97 -18.48 15.13
C ASP A 2 4.07 -17.96 14.19
N GLU A 3 3.73 -17.77 12.92
CA GLU A 3 4.65 -17.15 11.96
C GLU A 3 4.92 -15.72 12.42
N GLU A 4 6.20 -15.33 12.48
CA GLU A 4 6.58 -13.97 12.88
C GLU A 4 6.04 -12.96 11.84
N GLU A 5 5.34 -11.92 12.29
CA GLU A 5 4.76 -10.90 11.41
C GLU A 5 5.38 -9.53 11.65
N VAL A 6 5.83 -8.88 10.58
CA VAL A 6 6.34 -7.50 10.60
C VAL A 6 5.34 -6.59 9.91
N HIS A 7 4.71 -5.72 10.70
CA HIS A 7 3.70 -4.78 10.22
C HIS A 7 4.34 -3.44 9.85
N ILE A 8 4.18 -3.02 8.60
CA ILE A 8 4.75 -1.77 8.07
C ILE A 8 3.61 -0.85 7.65
N ALA A 9 3.50 0.29 8.33
CA ALA A 9 2.59 1.35 7.91
C ALA A 9 3.13 2.02 6.64
N ILE A 10 2.30 2.10 5.61
CA ILE A 10 2.67 2.68 4.30
C ILE A 10 1.78 3.86 3.94
N GLY A 11 2.41 4.92 3.46
CA GLY A 11 1.76 6.13 2.96
C GLY A 11 1.96 6.35 1.46
N LYS A 12 1.66 7.58 1.03
CA LYS A 12 1.80 8.01 -0.37
C LYS A 12 3.26 8.26 -0.78
N ASN A 13 4.21 8.26 0.15
CA ASN A 13 5.63 8.52 -0.12
C ASN A 13 6.40 7.22 -0.41
N PHE A 14 6.27 6.74 -1.65
CA PHE A 14 6.88 5.48 -2.08
C PHE A 14 8.38 5.36 -1.77
N ARG A 15 9.15 6.44 -1.91
CA ARG A 15 10.62 6.39 -1.69
C ARG A 15 10.96 6.10 -0.23
N LYS A 16 10.24 6.73 0.71
CA LYS A 16 10.46 6.52 2.14
C LYS A 16 10.03 5.10 2.54
N GLU A 17 8.85 4.69 2.09
CA GLU A 17 8.33 3.37 2.45
C GLU A 17 9.14 2.22 1.83
N LYS A 18 9.67 2.40 0.60
CA LYS A 18 10.58 1.43 -0.03
C LYS A 18 11.78 1.11 0.86
N ALA A 19 12.41 2.12 1.46
CA ALA A 19 13.57 1.91 2.33
C ALA A 19 13.20 1.08 3.58
N ASN A 20 12.04 1.33 4.18
CA ASN A 20 11.54 0.57 5.33
C ASN A 20 11.25 -0.90 4.96
N ILE A 21 10.62 -1.13 3.81
CA ILE A 21 10.30 -2.48 3.33
C ILE A 21 11.58 -3.28 3.06
N LEU A 22 12.56 -2.67 2.37
CA LEU A 22 13.85 -3.32 2.09
C LEU A 22 14.61 -3.65 3.38
N TRP A 23 14.63 -2.72 4.33
CA TRP A 23 15.26 -2.94 5.62
C TRP A 23 14.57 -4.08 6.39
N ALA A 24 13.25 -4.11 6.42
CA ALA A 24 12.50 -5.18 7.08
C ALA A 24 12.75 -6.55 6.42
N ALA A 25 12.74 -6.61 5.09
CA ALA A 25 13.01 -7.85 4.36
C ALA A 25 14.41 -8.40 4.68
N ALA A 26 15.41 -7.54 4.79
CA ALA A 26 16.78 -7.95 5.12
C ALA A 26 16.97 -8.40 6.58
N ASN A 27 16.22 -7.82 7.53
CA ASN A 27 16.39 -8.11 8.96
C ASN A 27 15.45 -9.21 9.47
N PHE A 28 14.34 -9.46 8.76
CA PHE A 28 13.33 -10.45 9.13
C PHE A 28 13.03 -11.40 7.95
N PRO A 29 14.01 -12.19 7.48
CA PRO A 29 13.89 -12.98 6.26
C PRO A 29 12.79 -14.06 6.31
N ARG A 30 12.45 -14.53 7.52
CA ARG A 30 11.44 -15.58 7.75
C ARG A 30 10.08 -15.03 8.18
N ALA A 31 9.98 -13.72 8.43
CA ALA A 31 8.74 -13.12 8.87
C ALA A 31 7.85 -12.81 7.67
N THR A 32 6.53 -12.86 7.86
CA THR A 32 5.56 -12.32 6.91
C THR A 32 5.54 -10.80 7.04
N ILE A 33 5.78 -10.09 5.94
CA ILE A 33 5.66 -8.61 5.93
C ILE A 33 4.21 -8.26 5.59
N VAL A 34 3.55 -7.56 6.50
CA VAL A 34 2.17 -7.09 6.37
C VAL A 34 2.18 -5.58 6.13
N LEU A 35 1.70 -5.15 4.97
CA LEU A 35 1.61 -3.73 4.63
C LEU A 35 0.27 -3.14 5.08
N ILE A 36 0.31 -2.12 5.93
CA ILE A 36 -0.88 -1.45 6.45
C ILE A 36 -1.01 -0.06 5.82
N HIS A 37 -2.09 0.17 5.07
CA HIS A 37 -2.45 1.50 4.59
C HIS A 37 -3.71 2.01 5.29
N VAL A 38 -3.63 3.15 5.97
CA VAL A 38 -4.80 3.81 6.56
C VAL A 38 -5.35 4.83 5.57
N HIS A 39 -6.53 4.53 5.01
CA HIS A 39 -7.23 5.47 4.15
C HIS A 39 -7.82 6.62 4.97
N TRP A 40 -7.42 7.85 4.66
CA TRP A 40 -8.00 9.06 5.23
C TRP A 40 -8.72 9.86 4.13
N PRO A 41 -10.06 9.81 4.05
CA PRO A 41 -10.80 10.51 3.01
C PRO A 41 -10.70 12.02 3.21
N SER A 42 -10.44 12.75 2.12
CA SER A 42 -10.33 14.21 2.17
C SER A 42 -11.70 14.84 2.41
N LYS A 43 -11.76 15.94 3.19
CA LYS A 43 -12.98 16.77 3.31
C LYS A 43 -13.30 17.56 2.04
N TRP A 44 -12.33 17.66 1.15
CA TRP A 44 -12.39 18.42 -0.10
C TRP A 44 -12.00 17.52 -1.27
N MET A 45 -12.77 17.58 -2.35
CA MET A 45 -12.48 16.87 -3.58
C MET A 45 -12.11 17.83 -4.70
N PRO A 46 -11.24 17.46 -5.64
CA PRO A 46 -11.01 18.21 -6.86
C PRO A 46 -12.30 18.32 -7.68
N PHE A 47 -12.67 19.52 -8.10
CA PHE A 47 -13.85 19.76 -8.93
C PHE A 47 -13.63 20.98 -9.84
N MET A 48 -13.78 20.80 -11.15
CA MET A 48 -13.65 21.85 -12.18
C MET A 48 -12.49 22.84 -11.95
N GLY A 49 -11.26 22.33 -11.83
CA GLY A 49 -10.06 23.17 -11.63
C GLY A 49 -9.91 23.80 -10.23
N GLY A 50 -10.88 23.56 -9.34
CA GLY A 50 -10.87 23.99 -7.95
C GLY A 50 -11.06 22.83 -6.97
N LYS A 51 -11.53 23.17 -5.77
CA LYS A 51 -11.87 22.23 -4.70
C LYS A 51 -13.31 22.42 -4.29
N LEU A 52 -14.05 21.32 -4.16
CA LEU A 52 -15.43 21.29 -3.67
C LEU A 52 -15.45 20.61 -2.29
N LEU A 53 -16.17 21.19 -1.34
CA LEU A 53 -16.46 20.51 -0.08
C LEU A 53 -17.32 19.29 -0.35
N TYR A 54 -16.96 18.15 0.23
CA TYR A 54 -17.70 16.90 0.07
C TYR A 54 -19.20 17.03 0.38
N LYS A 55 -19.59 17.89 1.33
CA LYS A 55 -21.00 18.10 1.70
C LYS A 55 -21.84 18.75 0.60
N PHE A 56 -21.22 19.40 -0.38
CA PHE A 56 -21.89 20.09 -1.48
C PHE A 56 -21.83 19.31 -2.80
N ALA A 57 -21.07 18.22 -2.85
CA ALA A 57 -21.02 17.34 -4.00
C ALA A 57 -22.26 16.46 -4.09
N ASP A 58 -22.70 16.16 -5.31
CA ASP A 58 -23.73 15.15 -5.52
C ASP A 58 -23.17 13.73 -5.30
N GLU A 59 -24.07 12.73 -5.20
CA GLU A 59 -23.62 11.35 -4.95
C GLU A 59 -22.81 10.76 -6.11
N LYS A 60 -23.06 11.19 -7.35
CA LYS A 60 -22.35 10.69 -8.52
C LYS A 60 -20.90 11.20 -8.55
N GLU A 61 -20.69 12.46 -8.20
CA GLU A 61 -19.39 13.09 -8.06
C GLU A 61 -18.59 12.43 -6.94
N LYS A 62 -19.22 12.21 -5.77
CA LYS A 62 -18.60 11.50 -4.64
C LYS A 62 -18.17 10.09 -5.03
N GLU A 63 -19.05 9.35 -5.72
CA GLU A 63 -18.74 7.99 -6.15
C GLU A 63 -17.59 7.96 -7.16
N MET A 64 -17.61 8.86 -8.15
CA MET A 64 -16.53 8.96 -9.12
C MET A 64 -15.19 9.29 -8.45
N HIS A 65 -15.18 10.18 -7.47
CA HIS A 65 -13.98 10.51 -6.71
C HIS A 65 -13.48 9.34 -5.86
N ARG A 66 -14.38 8.67 -5.11
CA ARG A 66 -14.03 7.46 -4.35
C ARG A 66 -13.45 6.37 -5.25
N GLY A 67 -14.02 6.18 -6.43
CA GLY A 67 -13.50 5.25 -7.44
C GLY A 67 -12.08 5.59 -7.86
N ARG A 68 -11.79 6.86 -8.19
CA ARG A 68 -10.43 7.31 -8.54
C ARG A 68 -9.44 7.17 -7.39
N GLU A 69 -9.85 7.50 -6.16
CA GLU A 69 -9.01 7.32 -4.97
C GLU A 69 -8.69 5.84 -4.73
N THR A 70 -9.68 4.97 -4.91
CA THR A 70 -9.53 3.51 -4.78
C THR A 70 -8.59 2.96 -5.84
N GLU A 71 -8.76 3.35 -7.10
CA GLU A 71 -7.90 2.91 -8.19
C GLU A 71 -6.43 3.33 -7.96
N ALA A 72 -6.21 4.58 -7.55
CA ALA A 72 -4.88 5.07 -7.22
C ALA A 72 -4.26 4.31 -6.03
N MET A 73 -5.05 4.02 -5.00
CA MET A 73 -4.63 3.22 -3.85
C MET A 73 -4.26 1.79 -4.26
N VAL A 74 -5.11 1.11 -5.03
CA VAL A 74 -4.85 -0.25 -5.53
C VAL A 74 -3.55 -0.28 -6.33
N LYS A 75 -3.37 0.66 -7.26
CA LYS A 75 -2.13 0.77 -8.04
C LYS A 75 -0.90 0.93 -7.17
N MET A 76 -0.97 1.79 -6.14
CA MET A 76 0.13 1.98 -5.19
C MET A 76 0.41 0.70 -4.37
N LEU A 77 -0.63 0.02 -3.87
CA LEU A 77 -0.47 -1.24 -3.14
C LEU A 77 0.14 -2.34 -4.01
N SER A 78 -0.25 -2.42 -5.28
CA SER A 78 0.36 -3.35 -6.24
C SER A 78 1.85 -3.08 -6.45
N GLN A 79 2.29 -1.81 -6.44
CA GLN A 79 3.71 -1.47 -6.52
C GLN A 79 4.49 -1.92 -5.29
N TYR A 80 3.91 -1.75 -4.09
CA TYR A 80 4.54 -2.25 -2.87
C TYR A 80 4.56 -3.78 -2.80
N LYS A 81 3.50 -4.44 -3.28
CA LYS A 81 3.47 -5.90 -3.37
C LYS A 81 4.57 -6.43 -4.29
N SER A 82 4.69 -5.86 -5.51
CA SER A 82 5.77 -6.22 -6.44
C SER A 82 7.15 -6.02 -5.82
N LEU A 83 7.35 -4.94 -5.07
CA LEU A 83 8.60 -4.73 -4.34
C LEU A 83 8.87 -5.85 -3.32
N CYS A 84 7.86 -6.25 -2.55
CA CYS A 84 8.02 -7.37 -1.60
C CYS A 84 8.37 -8.68 -2.32
N ASP A 85 7.68 -8.97 -3.42
CA ASP A 85 7.90 -10.17 -4.24
C ASP A 85 9.32 -10.19 -4.84
N ASP A 86 9.82 -9.06 -5.33
CA ASP A 86 11.18 -8.93 -5.89
C ASP A 86 12.29 -9.04 -4.82
N THR A 87 11.98 -8.72 -3.56
CA THR A 87 12.96 -8.65 -2.48
C THR A 87 13.11 -9.92 -1.67
N ARG A 88 12.14 -10.83 -1.78
CA ARG A 88 12.25 -12.16 -1.18
C ARG A 88 12.77 -13.13 -2.25
N GLU A 89 14.06 -13.44 -2.17
CA GLU A 89 14.61 -14.58 -2.88
C GLU A 89 13.84 -15.86 -2.44
N VAL A 90 13.29 -16.59 -3.41
CA VAL A 90 12.76 -17.93 -3.17
C VAL A 90 13.97 -18.85 -3.04
N SER A 91 14.41 -19.13 -1.82
CA SER A 91 15.36 -20.23 -1.59
C SER A 91 14.61 -21.54 -1.76
N TYR A 92 14.87 -22.24 -2.87
CA TYR A 92 14.53 -23.65 -2.99
C TYR A 92 15.49 -24.42 -2.09
N ASP A 93 15.05 -24.81 -0.90
CA ASP A 93 15.68 -25.92 -0.20
C ASP A 93 15.31 -27.18 -0.97
N LEU A 94 16.18 -27.58 -1.90
CA LEU A 94 16.20 -28.94 -2.42
C LEU A 94 16.65 -29.81 -1.25
N ASP A 95 15.69 -30.35 -0.50
CA ASP A 95 15.93 -31.49 0.36
C ASP A 95 16.49 -32.62 -0.51
N SER A 96 17.81 -32.75 -0.48
CA SER A 96 18.54 -33.92 -0.93
C SER A 96 18.48 -34.92 0.22
N ASP A 97 17.64 -35.94 0.06
CA ASP A 97 17.96 -37.37 0.25
C ASP A 97 16.78 -38.26 -0.20
#